data_AF-A0AA45XMX2-F1
#
_entry.id   AF-A0AA45XMX2-F1
#
_cell.length_a   1.000
_cell.length_b   1.000
_cell.length_c   1.000
_cell.angle_alpha   90.00
_cell.angle_beta   90.00
_cell.angle_gamma   90.00
#
_symmetry.space_group_name_H-M   'P 1'
#
loop_
_entity.id
_entity.type
_entity.pdbx_description
1 polymer ?
#
loop_
_entity_poly.entity_id
_entity_poly.type
_entity_poly.pdbx_seq_one_letter_code
_entity_poly.pdbx_strand_id
1 'polypeptide(L)'
;MKFNALARKAAKGPAPREHGGAVEVEDLIGFVLEHGVEGAAEIERLCALHGWREEFQYNGDGTHFAPMAPWAKACAAVGYGGVAAMQPLLDDPRMATYAIGVLEEVRSEASVTALLAYCGQADFSQDDPTSAPWQALGALNVLLSFDKGVAVSTDIQQTLLQRVQRAWGQAPTPQWQCLALYAVRGAHVAEALDWVQSLVLEDAELIAARKAVLKHLKGRTQG
;
A
#
# COMPACT_ATOMS: atom_id res chain seq x y z
N MET A 1 -21.74 1.46 3.96
CA MET A 1 -21.95 1.93 5.34
C MET A 1 -22.91 3.11 5.32
N LYS A 2 -24.00 3.09 6.11
CA LYS A 2 -24.92 4.26 6.22
C LYS A 2 -24.13 5.50 6.63
N PHE A 3 -24.44 6.66 6.06
CA PHE A 3 -23.72 7.92 6.31
C PHE A 3 -23.49 8.20 7.81
N ASN A 4 -24.52 8.02 8.64
CA ASN A 4 -24.46 8.25 10.09
C ASN A 4 -23.72 7.17 10.90
N ALA A 5 -23.31 6.06 10.28
CA ALA A 5 -22.67 4.96 11.00
C ALA A 5 -21.22 5.31 11.36
N LEU A 6 -20.50 6.04 10.51
CA LEU A 6 -19.14 6.49 10.81
C LEU A 6 -19.13 7.41 12.04
N ALA A 7 -20.02 8.42 12.07
CA ALA A 7 -20.16 9.30 13.22
C ALA A 7 -20.51 8.57 14.51
N ARG A 8 -21.34 7.52 14.45
CA ARG A 8 -21.67 6.68 15.62
C ARG A 8 -20.47 5.89 16.11
N LYS A 9 -19.64 5.36 15.21
CA LYS A 9 -18.38 4.69 15.54
C LYS A 9 -17.37 5.68 16.12
N ALA A 10 -17.27 6.90 15.60
CA ALA A 10 -16.35 7.90 16.13
C ALA A 10 -16.73 8.37 17.55
N ALA A 11 -18.03 8.41 17.86
CA ALA A 11 -18.53 8.89 19.15
C ALA A 11 -18.53 7.86 20.28
N LYS A 12 -18.35 6.56 19.97
CA LYS A 12 -18.49 5.42 20.89
C LYS A 12 -17.33 4.45 20.70
N GLY A 13 -17.00 3.64 21.70
CA GLY A 13 -16.00 2.60 21.54
C GLY A 13 -15.11 2.44 22.77
N PRO A 14 -14.23 1.43 22.75
CA PRO A 14 -13.27 1.19 23.82
C PRO A 14 -12.10 2.18 23.80
N ALA A 15 -11.76 2.77 22.64
CA ALA A 15 -10.72 3.78 22.55
C ALA A 15 -11.24 5.19 22.88
N PRO A 16 -10.38 6.10 23.38
CA PRO A 16 -10.73 7.51 23.49
C PRO A 16 -11.12 8.12 22.14
N ARG A 17 -11.89 9.20 22.16
CA ARG A 17 -12.44 9.82 20.93
C ARG A 17 -11.35 10.42 20.04
N GLU A 18 -10.30 10.96 20.66
CA GLU A 18 -9.11 11.45 19.97
C GLU A 18 -8.33 10.33 19.24
N HIS A 19 -8.64 9.06 19.52
CA HIS A 19 -8.08 7.89 18.83
C HIS A 19 -9.10 7.20 17.91
N GLY A 20 -10.22 7.86 17.56
CA GLY A 20 -11.20 7.31 16.63
C GLY A 20 -12.35 6.51 17.26
N GLY A 21 -12.36 6.31 18.59
CA GLY A 21 -13.45 5.60 19.27
C GLY A 21 -13.53 4.11 18.88
N ALA A 22 -14.44 3.76 17.96
CA ALA A 22 -14.58 2.43 17.36
C ALA A 22 -14.42 2.47 15.83
N VAL A 23 -13.85 3.54 15.28
CA VAL A 23 -13.51 3.66 13.86
C VAL A 23 -12.17 2.96 13.63
N GLU A 24 -12.17 2.01 12.70
CA GLU A 24 -10.94 1.43 12.15
C GLU A 24 -10.56 2.17 10.86
N VAL A 25 -9.30 2.02 10.41
CA VAL A 25 -8.82 2.67 9.17
C VAL A 25 -9.62 2.22 7.96
N GLU A 26 -9.96 0.93 7.89
CA GLU A 26 -10.75 0.32 6.82
C GLU A 26 -12.17 0.91 6.76
N ASP A 27 -12.71 1.37 7.90
CA ASP A 27 -14.00 2.07 7.91
C ASP A 27 -13.91 3.41 7.20
N LEU A 28 -12.83 4.18 7.39
CA LEU A 28 -12.61 5.46 6.71
C LEU A 28 -12.47 5.26 5.20
N ILE A 29 -11.66 4.29 4.80
CA ILE A 29 -11.41 3.99 3.40
C ILE A 29 -12.69 3.52 2.71
N GLY A 30 -13.37 2.52 3.29
CA GLY A 30 -14.63 2.03 2.75
C GLY A 30 -15.70 3.11 2.67
N PHE A 31 -15.75 4.01 3.67
CA PHE A 31 -16.69 5.13 3.67
C PHE A 31 -16.43 6.12 2.54
N VAL A 32 -15.18 6.54 2.35
CA VAL A 32 -14.86 7.53 1.30
C VAL A 32 -14.99 6.95 -0.10
N LEU A 33 -14.71 5.65 -0.28
CA LEU A 33 -14.95 4.98 -1.56
C LEU A 33 -16.44 4.87 -1.91
N GLU A 34 -17.30 4.76 -0.91
CA GLU A 34 -18.76 4.68 -1.11
C GLU A 34 -19.42 6.05 -1.31
N HIS A 35 -18.96 7.08 -0.58
CA HIS A 35 -19.63 8.39 -0.52
C HIS A 35 -18.85 9.53 -1.19
N GLY A 36 -17.65 9.27 -1.71
CA GLY A 36 -16.83 10.25 -2.44
C GLY A 36 -16.61 11.55 -1.66
N VAL A 37 -16.94 12.68 -2.29
CA VAL A 37 -16.77 14.03 -1.74
C VAL A 37 -17.54 14.23 -0.43
N GLU A 38 -18.76 13.69 -0.32
CA GLU A 38 -19.55 13.79 0.93
C GLU A 38 -18.90 12.97 2.05
N GLY A 39 -18.33 11.81 1.69
CA GLY A 39 -17.55 10.98 2.60
C GLY A 39 -16.31 11.69 3.13
N ALA A 40 -15.55 12.34 2.25
CA ALA A 40 -14.38 13.12 2.61
C ALA A 40 -14.72 14.26 3.57
N ALA A 41 -15.75 15.05 3.26
CA ALA A 41 -16.18 16.16 4.11
C ALA A 41 -16.59 15.70 5.52
N GLU A 42 -17.29 14.56 5.61
CA GLU A 42 -17.69 14.00 6.90
C GLU A 42 -16.49 13.45 7.69
N ILE A 43 -15.52 12.81 7.03
CA ILE A 43 -14.27 12.35 7.66
C ILE A 43 -13.50 13.54 8.25
N GLU A 44 -13.33 14.63 7.51
CA GLU A 44 -12.67 15.84 8.00
C GLU A 44 -13.43 16.47 9.17
N ARG A 45 -14.77 16.53 9.08
CA ARG A 45 -15.62 17.04 10.15
C ARG A 45 -15.46 16.22 11.44
N LEU A 46 -15.42 14.89 11.34
CA LEU A 46 -15.24 14.00 12.49
C LEU A 46 -13.83 14.11 13.07
N CYS A 47 -12.81 14.19 12.22
CA CYS A 47 -11.43 14.42 12.61
C CYS A 47 -11.29 15.71 13.44
N ALA A 48 -11.88 16.82 12.96
CA ALA A 48 -11.89 18.10 13.65
C ALA A 48 -12.73 18.08 14.93
N LEU A 49 -13.91 17.46 14.91
CA LEU A 49 -14.82 17.38 16.06
C LEU A 49 -14.20 16.61 17.23
N HIS A 50 -13.46 15.55 16.95
CA HIS A 50 -12.91 14.66 17.97
C HIS A 50 -11.42 14.88 18.26
N GLY A 51 -10.76 15.78 17.53
CA GLY A 51 -9.34 16.08 17.71
C GLY A 51 -8.47 14.84 17.48
N TRP A 52 -8.70 14.14 16.37
CA TRP A 52 -7.97 12.90 16.06
C TRP A 52 -6.46 13.13 16.05
N ARG A 53 -5.72 12.20 16.67
CA ARG A 53 -4.28 12.34 16.84
C ARG A 53 -3.51 12.08 15.54
N GLU A 54 -2.39 12.81 15.41
CA GLU A 54 -1.43 12.67 14.31
C GLU A 54 -0.37 11.59 14.56
N GLU A 55 -0.10 11.27 15.82
CA GLU A 55 0.99 10.40 16.21
C GLU A 55 0.50 9.04 16.72
N PHE A 56 1.30 8.01 16.45
CA PHE A 56 1.11 6.70 17.06
C PHE A 56 1.24 6.78 18.58
N GLN A 57 0.38 6.05 19.28
CA GLN A 57 0.48 5.89 20.73
C GLN A 57 0.51 4.40 21.08
N TYR A 58 1.59 3.99 21.75
CA TYR A 58 1.69 2.67 22.36
C TYR A 58 1.05 2.68 23.74
N ASN A 59 0.26 1.64 24.01
CA ASN A 59 -0.33 1.37 25.30
C ASN A 59 0.64 0.53 26.15
N GLY A 60 0.43 0.54 27.47
CA GLY A 60 1.30 -0.20 28.42
C GLY A 60 1.26 -1.73 28.25
N ASP A 61 0.29 -2.26 27.50
CA ASP A 61 0.14 -3.68 27.17
C ASP A 61 0.77 -4.06 25.81
N GLY A 62 1.42 -3.12 25.12
CA GLY A 62 2.01 -3.33 23.80
C GLY A 62 1.05 -3.19 22.62
N THR A 63 -0.24 -2.95 22.87
CA THR A 63 -1.17 -2.51 21.81
C THR A 63 -0.90 -1.06 21.41
N HIS A 64 -1.45 -0.62 20.29
CA HIS A 64 -1.29 0.76 19.85
C HIS A 64 -2.58 1.31 19.24
N PHE A 65 -2.73 2.63 19.32
CA PHE A 65 -3.74 3.35 18.57
C PHE A 65 -3.15 3.87 17.26
N ALA A 66 -3.90 3.71 16.18
CA ALA A 66 -3.53 4.26 14.88
C ALA A 66 -3.57 5.81 14.92
N PRO A 67 -2.70 6.48 14.17
CA PRO A 67 -2.73 7.93 13.97
C PRO A 67 -3.87 8.28 13.02
N MET A 68 -5.06 8.50 13.59
CA MET A 68 -6.29 8.65 12.81
C MET A 68 -6.33 9.91 11.94
N ALA A 69 -5.64 10.99 12.31
CA ALA A 69 -5.66 12.22 11.51
C ALA A 69 -4.97 12.08 10.13
N PRO A 70 -3.75 11.51 10.02
CA PRO A 70 -3.14 11.22 8.73
C PRO A 70 -3.96 10.28 7.85
N TRP A 71 -4.58 9.24 8.43
CA TRP A 71 -5.51 8.37 7.71
C TRP A 71 -6.72 9.12 7.19
N ALA A 72 -7.32 9.99 8.02
CA ALA A 72 -8.43 10.85 7.63
C ALA A 72 -8.05 11.78 6.47
N LYS A 73 -6.86 12.40 6.52
CA LYS A 73 -6.34 13.27 5.46
C LYS A 73 -6.12 12.51 4.14
N ALA A 74 -5.56 11.30 4.19
CA ALA A 74 -5.39 10.46 3.02
C ALA A 74 -6.74 10.01 2.42
N CYS A 75 -7.69 9.63 3.27
CA CYS A 75 -9.05 9.29 2.83
C CYS A 75 -9.75 10.51 2.20
N ALA A 76 -9.68 11.68 2.85
CA ALA A 76 -10.30 12.90 2.33
C ALA A 76 -9.72 13.29 0.95
N ALA A 77 -8.39 13.22 0.79
CA ALA A 77 -7.75 13.49 -0.49
C ALA A 77 -8.30 12.60 -1.63
N VAL A 78 -8.51 11.29 -1.39
CA VAL A 78 -9.05 10.40 -2.42
C VAL A 78 -10.53 10.71 -2.70
N GLY A 79 -11.31 11.08 -1.67
CA GLY A 79 -12.70 11.46 -1.88
C GLY A 79 -12.87 12.75 -2.68
N TYR A 80 -11.97 13.73 -2.53
CA TYR A 80 -12.04 14.99 -3.26
C TYR A 80 -11.48 14.94 -4.68
N GLY A 81 -10.36 14.25 -4.89
CA GLY A 81 -9.63 14.29 -6.17
C GLY A 81 -9.22 12.93 -6.72
N GLY A 82 -9.75 11.85 -6.15
CA GLY A 82 -9.40 10.48 -6.54
C GLY A 82 -7.92 10.18 -6.32
N VAL A 83 -7.41 9.21 -7.06
CA VAL A 83 -5.99 8.79 -6.97
C VAL A 83 -5.03 9.94 -7.28
N ALA A 84 -5.38 10.85 -8.19
CA ALA A 84 -4.52 11.98 -8.57
C ALA A 84 -4.19 12.90 -7.38
N ALA A 85 -5.11 13.03 -6.42
CA ALA A 85 -4.89 13.82 -5.21
C ALA A 85 -3.93 13.16 -4.20
N MET A 86 -3.49 11.92 -4.41
CA MET A 86 -2.49 11.28 -3.56
C MET A 86 -1.07 11.81 -3.80
N GLN A 87 -0.78 12.41 -4.95
CA GLN A 87 0.58 12.79 -5.32
C GLN A 87 1.26 13.69 -4.26
N PRO A 88 0.65 14.78 -3.76
CA PRO A 88 1.28 15.60 -2.73
C PRO A 88 1.50 14.86 -1.40
N LEU A 89 0.70 13.82 -1.11
CA LEU A 89 0.83 13.02 0.11
C LEU A 89 1.93 11.97 -0.04
N LEU A 90 2.13 11.43 -1.25
CA LEU A 90 3.26 10.55 -1.57
C LEU A 90 4.59 11.31 -1.51
N ASP A 91 4.60 12.58 -1.92
CA ASP A 91 5.80 13.44 -1.89
C ASP A 91 6.16 13.93 -0.47
N ASP A 92 5.24 13.82 0.49
CA ASP A 92 5.49 14.13 1.90
C ASP A 92 5.88 12.85 2.67
N PRO A 93 7.13 12.72 3.16
CA PRO A 93 7.59 11.54 3.88
C PRO A 93 6.74 11.18 5.10
N ARG A 94 6.09 12.16 5.75
CA ARG A 94 5.22 11.92 6.90
C ARG A 94 3.85 11.38 6.50
N MET A 95 3.46 11.56 5.24
CA MET A 95 2.15 11.15 4.71
C MET A 95 2.21 9.93 3.80
N ALA A 96 3.38 9.61 3.24
CA ALA A 96 3.54 8.60 2.19
C ALA A 96 2.96 7.24 2.58
N THR A 97 3.23 6.73 3.79
CA THR A 97 2.69 5.44 4.27
C THR A 97 1.16 5.39 4.26
N TYR A 98 0.49 6.48 4.66
CA TYR A 98 -0.97 6.53 4.68
C TYR A 98 -1.54 6.61 3.26
N ALA A 99 -0.90 7.37 2.37
CA ALA A 99 -1.28 7.41 0.96
C ALA A 99 -1.11 6.04 0.30
N ILE A 100 -0.01 5.33 0.56
CA ILE A 100 0.23 3.96 0.07
C ILE A 100 -0.88 3.01 0.53
N GLY A 101 -1.23 3.03 1.82
CA GLY A 101 -2.30 2.18 2.36
C GLY A 101 -3.67 2.47 1.74
N VAL A 102 -4.02 3.74 1.54
CA VAL A 102 -5.27 4.09 0.83
C VAL A 102 -5.23 3.61 -0.62
N LEU A 103 -4.10 3.78 -1.32
CA LEU A 103 -3.94 3.33 -2.71
C LEU A 103 -4.06 1.80 -2.87
N GLU A 104 -3.55 1.04 -1.90
CA GLU A 104 -3.68 -0.42 -1.83
C GLU A 104 -5.15 -0.85 -1.75
N GLU A 105 -5.98 -0.12 -1.02
CA GLU A 105 -7.41 -0.43 -0.87
C GLU A 105 -8.30 0.11 -2.00
N VAL A 106 -7.91 1.20 -2.67
CA VAL A 106 -8.63 1.72 -3.86
C VAL A 106 -8.60 0.71 -5.02
N ARG A 107 -7.54 -0.13 -5.09
CA ARG A 107 -7.41 -1.25 -6.04
C ARG A 107 -7.73 -0.89 -7.50
N SER A 108 -7.13 0.18 -8.00
CA SER A 108 -7.30 0.65 -9.39
C SER A 108 -5.98 0.63 -10.17
N GLU A 109 -6.06 0.61 -11.51
CA GLU A 109 -4.88 0.78 -12.37
C GLU A 109 -4.18 2.13 -12.12
N ALA A 110 -4.94 3.17 -11.80
CA ALA A 110 -4.40 4.45 -11.38
C ALA A 110 -3.60 4.33 -10.07
N SER A 111 -4.07 3.54 -9.11
CA SER A 111 -3.33 3.28 -7.86
C SER A 111 -2.00 2.59 -8.13
N VAL A 112 -2.00 1.58 -9.00
CA VAL A 112 -0.78 0.88 -9.42
C VAL A 112 0.19 1.86 -10.07
N THR A 113 -0.30 2.72 -10.97
CA THR A 113 0.52 3.72 -11.66
C THR A 113 1.13 4.74 -10.70
N ALA A 114 0.36 5.25 -9.75
CA ALA A 114 0.84 6.17 -8.71
C ALA A 114 1.95 5.52 -7.85
N LEU A 115 1.74 4.28 -7.41
CA LEU A 115 2.74 3.53 -6.65
C LEU A 115 4.01 3.24 -7.47
N LEU A 116 3.89 2.89 -8.76
CA LEU A 116 5.05 2.70 -9.63
C LEU A 116 5.83 3.99 -9.89
N ALA A 117 5.14 5.13 -9.99
CA ALA A 117 5.76 6.44 -10.11
C ALA A 117 6.54 6.80 -8.83
N TYR A 118 5.95 6.55 -7.66
CA TYR A 118 6.60 6.71 -6.36
C TYR A 118 7.86 5.82 -6.25
N CYS A 119 7.73 4.52 -6.54
CA CYS A 119 8.87 3.58 -6.56
C CYS A 119 9.94 3.98 -7.59
N GLY A 120 9.59 4.72 -8.64
CA GLY A 120 10.54 5.24 -9.63
C GLY A 120 11.54 6.24 -9.05
N GLN A 121 11.19 6.91 -7.95
CA GLN A 121 12.01 7.93 -7.30
C GLN A 121 12.59 7.44 -5.96
N ALA A 122 12.03 6.37 -5.39
CA ALA A 122 12.34 5.83 -4.07
C ALA A 122 13.76 5.23 -3.91
N ASP A 123 14.39 5.47 -2.76
CA ASP A 123 15.62 4.77 -2.35
C ASP A 123 15.28 3.50 -1.56
N PHE A 124 15.71 2.34 -2.07
CA PHE A 124 15.50 1.04 -1.45
C PHE A 124 16.69 0.56 -0.60
N SER A 125 17.71 1.40 -0.36
CA SER A 125 18.88 1.00 0.43
C SER A 125 18.64 0.97 1.94
N GLN A 126 17.52 1.51 2.41
CA GLN A 126 17.21 1.61 3.84
C GLN A 126 16.68 0.28 4.39
N ASP A 127 17.26 -0.19 5.50
CA ASP A 127 16.81 -1.36 6.25
C ASP A 127 15.84 -0.93 7.37
N ASP A 128 14.67 -0.46 6.97
CA ASP A 128 13.62 -0.01 7.88
C ASP A 128 12.28 -0.67 7.50
N PRO A 129 11.66 -1.48 8.39
CA PRO A 129 10.37 -2.12 8.13
C PRO A 129 9.22 -1.11 7.94
N THR A 130 9.40 0.13 8.38
CA THR A 130 8.44 1.23 8.21
C THR A 130 8.71 2.09 6.97
N SER A 131 9.73 1.74 6.18
CA SER A 131 10.11 2.43 4.95
C SER A 131 8.97 2.44 3.93
N ALA A 132 8.51 3.64 3.57
CA ALA A 132 7.48 3.85 2.56
C ALA A 132 7.84 3.24 1.18
N PRO A 133 9.10 3.31 0.68
CA PRO A 133 9.53 2.54 -0.50
C PRO A 133 9.17 1.05 -0.47
N TRP A 134 9.51 0.36 0.62
CA TRP A 134 9.24 -1.06 0.77
C TRP A 134 7.75 -1.36 0.92
N GLN A 135 7.02 -0.50 1.63
CA GLN A 135 5.56 -0.59 1.73
C GLN A 135 4.88 -0.43 0.37
N ALA A 136 5.32 0.53 -0.47
CA ALA A 136 4.79 0.71 -1.82
C ALA A 136 5.02 -0.52 -2.70
N LEU A 137 6.19 -1.16 -2.59
CA LEU A 137 6.48 -2.41 -3.29
C LEU A 137 5.61 -3.58 -2.77
N GLY A 138 5.38 -3.63 -1.46
CA GLY A 138 4.44 -4.56 -0.83
C GLY A 138 3.00 -4.38 -1.33
N ALA A 139 2.53 -3.14 -1.39
CA ALA A 139 1.21 -2.81 -1.93
C ALA A 139 1.09 -3.23 -3.39
N LEU A 140 2.12 -2.98 -4.23
CA LEU A 140 2.14 -3.46 -5.63
C LEU A 140 2.03 -4.98 -5.73
N ASN A 141 2.72 -5.72 -4.86
CA ASN A 141 2.61 -7.17 -4.79
C ASN A 141 1.18 -7.61 -4.42
N VAL A 142 0.53 -6.96 -3.46
CA VAL A 142 -0.86 -7.26 -3.07
C VAL A 142 -1.83 -6.94 -4.21
N LEU A 143 -1.64 -5.79 -4.86
CA LEU A 143 -2.50 -5.32 -5.94
C LEU A 143 -2.42 -6.18 -7.19
N LEU A 144 -1.26 -6.79 -7.50
CA LEU A 144 -1.04 -7.43 -8.81
C LEU A 144 -0.88 -8.95 -8.77
N SER A 145 -0.35 -9.51 -7.68
CA SER A 145 0.13 -10.89 -7.68
C SER A 145 -0.95 -11.96 -7.40
N PHE A 146 -2.15 -11.57 -6.95
CA PHE A 146 -3.20 -12.50 -6.52
C PHE A 146 -4.33 -12.67 -7.56
N ASP A 147 -5.25 -13.60 -7.34
CA ASP A 147 -6.33 -13.94 -8.30
C ASP A 147 -7.31 -12.80 -8.55
N LYS A 148 -7.47 -11.90 -7.57
CA LYS A 148 -8.24 -10.65 -7.69
C LYS A 148 -7.32 -9.44 -7.87
N GLY A 149 -6.19 -9.64 -8.54
CA GLY A 149 -5.26 -8.58 -8.88
C GLY A 149 -5.89 -7.56 -9.83
N VAL A 150 -5.41 -6.33 -9.76
CA VAL A 150 -5.76 -5.26 -10.69
C VAL A 150 -5.23 -5.65 -12.07
N ALA A 151 -6.13 -5.68 -13.06
CA ALA A 151 -5.72 -5.88 -14.45
C ALA A 151 -4.97 -4.64 -14.94
N VAL A 152 -3.79 -4.85 -15.53
CA VAL A 152 -2.90 -3.78 -15.99
C VAL A 152 -2.27 -4.14 -17.32
N SER A 153 -1.94 -3.11 -18.11
CA SER A 153 -1.30 -3.27 -19.42
C SER A 153 0.10 -3.88 -19.34
N THR A 154 0.59 -4.40 -20.46
CA THR A 154 1.97 -4.91 -20.57
C THR A 154 3.02 -3.84 -20.23
N ASP A 155 2.78 -2.58 -20.60
CA ASP A 155 3.70 -1.47 -20.29
C ASP A 155 3.82 -1.23 -18.77
N ILE A 156 2.71 -1.36 -18.03
CA ILE A 156 2.70 -1.27 -16.58
C ILE A 156 3.47 -2.46 -15.97
N GLN A 157 3.29 -3.66 -16.52
CA GLN A 157 4.01 -4.85 -16.06
C GLN A 157 5.52 -4.75 -16.30
N GLN A 158 5.94 -4.21 -17.45
CA GLN A 158 7.35 -3.92 -17.73
C GLN A 158 7.90 -2.84 -16.79
N THR A 159 7.11 -1.80 -16.51
CA THR A 159 7.48 -0.78 -15.54
C THR A 159 7.68 -1.38 -14.15
N LEU A 160 6.78 -2.26 -13.70
CA LEU A 160 6.92 -3.01 -12.46
C LEU A 160 8.23 -3.82 -12.43
N LEU A 161 8.53 -4.58 -13.49
CA LEU A 161 9.75 -5.36 -13.57
C LEU A 161 11.00 -4.48 -13.37
N GLN A 162 11.06 -3.32 -14.02
CA GLN A 162 12.17 -2.38 -13.85
C GLN A 162 12.29 -1.88 -12.40
N ARG A 163 11.16 -1.56 -11.74
CA ARG A 163 11.17 -1.12 -10.33
C ARG A 163 11.64 -2.24 -9.41
N VAL A 164 11.16 -3.46 -9.62
CA VAL A 164 11.55 -4.64 -8.85
C VAL A 164 13.03 -4.94 -9.01
N GLN A 165 13.57 -4.90 -10.23
CA GLN A 165 15.01 -5.15 -10.48
C GLN A 165 15.89 -4.13 -9.76
N ARG A 166 15.50 -2.84 -9.76
CA ARG A 166 16.19 -1.80 -8.99
C ARG A 166 16.10 -2.07 -7.49
N ALA A 167 14.91 -2.35 -6.96
CA ALA A 167 14.73 -2.65 -5.54
C ALA A 167 15.55 -3.87 -5.12
N TRP A 168 15.56 -4.94 -5.92
CA TRP A 168 16.40 -6.12 -5.72
C TRP A 168 17.90 -5.78 -5.62
N GLY A 169 18.39 -4.90 -6.51
CA GLY A 169 19.80 -4.49 -6.54
C GLY A 169 20.20 -3.55 -5.40
N GLN A 170 19.24 -2.86 -4.78
CA GLN A 170 19.46 -1.93 -3.66
C GLN A 170 19.15 -2.55 -2.30
N ALA A 171 18.43 -3.67 -2.27
CA ALA A 171 17.97 -4.33 -1.06
C ALA A 171 19.11 -4.60 -0.07
N PRO A 172 19.03 -4.09 1.17
CA PRO A 172 20.12 -4.23 2.14
C PRO A 172 20.20 -5.64 2.76
N THR A 173 19.12 -6.43 2.65
CA THR A 173 19.01 -7.76 3.27
C THR A 173 18.28 -8.76 2.36
N PRO A 174 18.49 -10.07 2.56
CA PRO A 174 17.74 -11.12 1.85
C PRO A 174 16.22 -11.01 2.01
N GLN A 175 15.72 -10.51 3.14
CA GLN A 175 14.29 -10.34 3.37
C GLN A 175 13.68 -9.32 2.39
N TRP A 176 14.39 -8.22 2.13
CA TRP A 176 13.96 -7.23 1.15
C TRP A 176 14.08 -7.71 -0.30
N GLN A 177 15.09 -8.54 -0.57
CA GLN A 177 15.23 -9.26 -1.84
C GLN A 177 14.06 -10.25 -2.05
N CYS A 178 13.62 -10.96 -1.02
CA CYS A 178 12.42 -11.80 -1.07
C CYS A 178 11.18 -10.97 -1.44
N LEU A 179 10.97 -9.80 -0.81
CA LEU A 179 9.86 -8.92 -1.14
C LEU A 179 9.87 -8.49 -2.61
N ALA A 180 11.04 -8.08 -3.12
CA ALA A 180 11.21 -7.74 -4.52
C ALA A 180 10.87 -8.91 -5.45
N LEU A 181 11.34 -10.13 -5.15
CA LEU A 181 10.98 -11.33 -5.91
C LEU A 181 9.47 -11.58 -5.92
N TYR A 182 8.82 -11.47 -4.77
CA TYR A 182 7.37 -11.69 -4.68
C TYR A 182 6.59 -10.65 -5.50
N ALA A 183 7.01 -9.39 -5.51
CA ALA A 183 6.39 -8.34 -6.29
C ALA A 183 6.47 -8.60 -7.81
N VAL A 184 7.53 -9.25 -8.31
CA VAL A 184 7.65 -9.57 -9.75
C VAL A 184 6.57 -10.54 -10.25
N ARG A 185 5.86 -11.24 -9.35
CA ARG A 185 4.70 -12.06 -9.74
C ARG A 185 3.62 -11.26 -10.45
N GLY A 186 3.55 -9.94 -10.26
CA GLY A 186 2.64 -9.06 -11.00
C GLY A 186 3.11 -8.70 -12.41
N ALA A 187 4.33 -9.03 -12.80
CA ALA A 187 4.90 -8.75 -14.12
C ALA A 187 4.84 -10.00 -15.00
N HIS A 188 3.71 -10.23 -15.68
CA HIS A 188 3.49 -11.39 -16.57
C HIS A 188 4.08 -11.20 -17.96
N VAL A 189 5.34 -10.78 -18.02
CA VAL A 189 6.11 -10.59 -19.26
C VAL A 189 7.25 -11.60 -19.35
N ALA A 190 7.66 -11.96 -20.56
CA ALA A 190 8.69 -12.98 -20.78
C ALA A 190 10.01 -12.62 -20.07
N GLU A 191 10.35 -11.33 -20.11
CA GLU A 191 11.54 -10.76 -19.50
C GLU A 191 11.57 -10.95 -17.97
N ALA A 192 10.39 -11.00 -17.32
CA ALA A 192 10.32 -11.26 -15.89
C ALA A 192 10.68 -12.72 -15.59
N LEU A 193 10.20 -13.66 -16.40
CA LEU A 193 10.55 -15.08 -16.28
C LEU A 193 12.05 -15.28 -16.52
N ASP A 194 12.59 -14.71 -17.59
CA ASP A 194 14.01 -14.80 -17.95
C ASP A 194 14.90 -14.23 -16.84
N TRP A 195 14.54 -13.06 -16.33
CA TRP A 195 15.26 -12.43 -15.22
C TRP A 195 15.29 -13.34 -13.98
N VAL A 196 14.13 -13.84 -13.52
CA VAL A 196 14.06 -14.69 -12.33
C VAL A 196 14.82 -16.01 -12.52
N GLN A 197 14.83 -16.58 -13.74
CA GLN A 197 15.61 -17.78 -14.05
C GLN A 197 17.12 -17.54 -14.04
N SER A 198 17.56 -16.34 -14.42
CA SER A 198 18.98 -15.98 -14.46
C SER A 198 19.62 -15.78 -13.07
N LEU A 199 18.82 -15.56 -12.03
CA LEU A 199 19.32 -15.28 -10.69
C LEU A 199 20.04 -16.50 -10.11
N VAL A 200 21.32 -16.32 -9.75
CA VAL A 200 22.13 -17.30 -9.02
C VAL A 200 22.03 -16.95 -7.53
N LEU A 201 21.49 -17.88 -6.74
CA LEU A 201 21.14 -17.66 -5.33
C LEU A 201 21.74 -18.76 -4.47
N GLU A 202 22.34 -18.39 -3.35
CA GLU A 202 22.92 -19.30 -2.35
C GLU A 202 22.07 -19.37 -1.07
N ASP A 203 21.36 -18.27 -0.75
CA ASP A 203 20.49 -18.20 0.42
C ASP A 203 19.23 -19.06 0.25
N ALA A 204 18.91 -19.86 1.29
CA ALA A 204 17.81 -20.81 1.25
C ALA A 204 16.43 -20.15 1.15
N GLU A 205 16.25 -18.98 1.78
CA GLU A 205 15.01 -18.22 1.72
C GLU A 205 14.80 -17.65 0.32
N LEU A 206 15.84 -17.08 -0.29
CA LEU A 206 15.81 -16.58 -1.66
C LEU A 206 15.55 -17.70 -2.68
N ILE A 207 16.15 -18.88 -2.49
CA ILE A 207 15.89 -20.05 -3.34
C ILE A 207 14.41 -20.47 -3.26
N ALA A 208 13.83 -20.47 -2.05
CA ALA A 208 12.43 -20.79 -1.84
C ALA A 208 11.50 -19.75 -2.48
N ALA A 209 11.77 -18.46 -2.28
CA ALA A 209 11.03 -17.36 -2.89
C ALA A 209 11.07 -17.45 -4.42
N ARG A 210 12.26 -17.61 -5.01
CA ARG A 210 12.45 -17.79 -6.47
C ARG A 210 11.61 -18.96 -7.01
N LYS A 211 11.61 -20.10 -6.31
CA LYS A 211 10.81 -21.27 -6.72
C LYS A 211 9.31 -20.96 -6.77
N ALA A 212 8.78 -20.26 -5.76
CA ALA A 212 7.38 -19.86 -5.72
C ALA A 212 7.03 -18.88 -6.85
N VAL A 213 7.89 -17.89 -7.11
CA VAL A 213 7.71 -16.90 -8.17
C VAL A 213 7.76 -17.54 -9.55
N LEU A 214 8.73 -18.42 -9.83
CA LEU A 214 8.82 -19.15 -11.10
C LEU A 214 7.58 -20.00 -11.36
N LYS A 215 7.04 -20.66 -10.33
CA LYS A 215 5.78 -21.41 -10.45
C LYS A 215 4.64 -20.50 -10.91
N HIS A 216 4.55 -19.30 -10.32
CA HIS A 216 3.51 -18.32 -10.63
C HIS A 216 3.63 -17.79 -12.07
N LEU A 217 4.83 -17.34 -12.46
CA LEU A 217 5.06 -16.76 -13.79
C LEU A 217 4.83 -17.77 -14.92
N LYS A 218 5.23 -19.03 -14.73
CA LYS A 218 4.99 -20.12 -15.69
C LYS A 218 3.51 -20.49 -15.82
N GLY A 219 2.76 -20.42 -14.73
CA GLY A 219 1.33 -20.77 -14.72
C GLY A 219 0.45 -19.80 -15.51
N ARG A 220 0.86 -18.53 -15.64
CA ARG A 220 0.11 -17.47 -16.36
C ARG A 220 0.62 -17.17 -17.77
N THR A 221 1.75 -17.75 -18.19
CA THR A 221 2.23 -17.68 -19.58
C THR A 221 1.68 -18.80 -20.47
N GLN A 222 0.93 -19.75 -19.90
CA GLN A 222 0.35 -20.91 -20.61
C GLN A 222 -1.19 -20.86 -20.73
N GLY A 223 -1.83 -19.80 -20.26
CA GLY A 223 -3.27 -19.56 -20.40
C GLY A 223 -3.52 -18.28 -21.17
#